data_AF-A0A1V5N8C7-F1
#
_entry.id   AF-A0A1V5N8C7-F1
#
_cell.length_a   1.000
_cell.length_b   1.000
_cell.length_c   1.000
_cell.angle_alpha   90.00
_cell.angle_beta   90.00
_cell.angle_gamma   90.00
#
_symmetry.space_group_name_H-M   'P 1'
#
loop_
_entity.id
_entity.type
_entity.pdbx_description
1 polymer ?
#
loop_
_entity_poly.entity_id
_entity_poly.type
_entity_poly.pdbx_seq_one_letter_code
_entity_poly.pdbx_strand_id
1 'polypeptide(L)'
;MRRDVTVKVDFLLRNSAAPSGTVTLETSRSYTSNQDPQVRGPQNLLRPDDPDRVPPVDAIARKLIDECLSDFIAMIHPYEVTAKVPLRYVGGADTAAGCRAAKKGDYAAAARFFQSAIQKKPSHPDLHFNLAVVREAAGNLAAAEEQYRQVLELHPSDEPARLGLDRVTRLRRMKEYEQKLPPSFPVK
;
A
#
# COMPACT_ATOMS: atom_id res chain seq x y z
N MET A 1 0.10 -24.57 -38.90
CA MET A 1 0.42 -25.12 -37.55
C MET A 1 0.42 -23.96 -36.57
N ARG A 2 -0.54 -23.93 -35.63
CA ARG A 2 -0.57 -22.94 -34.54
C ARG A 2 0.66 -23.18 -33.66
N ARG A 3 1.46 -22.14 -33.41
CA ARG A 3 2.56 -22.19 -32.45
C ARG A 3 2.01 -21.69 -31.12
N ASP A 4 1.81 -22.61 -30.18
CA ASP A 4 1.46 -22.23 -28.82
C ASP A 4 2.70 -21.60 -28.19
N VAL A 5 2.54 -20.35 -27.73
CA VAL A 5 3.59 -19.62 -27.02
C VAL A 5 3.21 -19.63 -25.55
N THR A 6 4.11 -20.18 -24.73
CA THR A 6 4.01 -20.09 -23.27
C THR A 6 5.07 -19.14 -22.77
N VAL A 7 4.65 -18.10 -22.04
CA VAL A 7 5.55 -17.18 -21.35
C VAL A 7 5.38 -17.41 -19.87
N LYS A 8 6.46 -17.76 -19.18
CA LYS A 8 6.50 -17.96 -17.73
C LYS A 8 7.35 -16.87 -17.11
N VAL A 9 6.84 -16.23 -16.06
CA VAL A 9 7.60 -15.23 -15.29
C VAL A 9 7.71 -15.74 -13.86
N ASP A 10 8.95 -15.88 -13.40
CA ASP A 10 9.29 -16.30 -12.05
C ASP A 10 9.83 -15.09 -11.29
N PHE A 11 9.21 -14.77 -10.15
CA PHE A 11 9.64 -13.69 -9.26
C PHE A 11 10.34 -14.25 -8.03
N LEU A 12 11.53 -13.70 -7.77
CA LEU A 12 12.31 -14.00 -6.58
C LEU A 12 12.47 -12.72 -5.75
N LEU A 13 11.85 -12.67 -4.58
CA LEU A 13 12.12 -11.62 -3.60
C LEU A 13 13.06 -12.12 -2.51
N ARG A 14 14.08 -11.31 -2.21
CA ARG A 14 15.03 -11.53 -1.12
C ARG A 14 14.95 -10.36 -0.15
N ASN A 15 14.69 -10.64 1.12
CA ASN A 15 14.80 -9.64 2.17
C ASN A 15 16.28 -9.42 2.55
N SER A 16 16.86 -8.28 2.17
CA SER A 16 18.26 -7.93 2.47
C SER A 16 18.49 -7.41 3.89
N ALA A 17 17.45 -7.18 4.69
CA ALA A 17 17.53 -6.56 6.01
C ALA A 17 17.45 -7.55 7.19
N ALA A 18 17.37 -8.86 6.95
CA ALA A 18 17.23 -9.86 8.01
C ALA A 18 18.60 -10.41 8.48
N PRO A 19 19.04 -10.21 9.74
CA PRO A 19 20.33 -10.68 10.24
C PRO A 19 20.43 -12.21 10.47
N SER A 20 19.32 -12.97 10.36
CA SER A 20 19.30 -14.41 10.69
C SER A 20 18.50 -15.30 9.72
N GLY A 21 18.18 -14.83 8.50
CA GLY A 21 17.61 -15.71 7.49
C GLY A 21 17.04 -14.97 6.29
N THR A 22 17.48 -15.36 5.10
CA THR A 22 16.87 -14.91 3.84
C THR A 22 15.47 -15.53 3.75
N VAL A 23 14.43 -14.72 3.97
CA VAL A 23 13.08 -15.11 3.55
C VAL A 23 13.03 -14.91 2.04
N THR A 24 13.03 -16.03 1.32
CA THR A 24 12.87 -16.06 -0.13
C THR A 24 11.40 -16.29 -0.43
N LEU A 25 10.81 -15.40 -1.22
CA LEU A 25 9.47 -15.60 -1.74
C LEU A 25 9.53 -15.89 -3.23
N GLU A 26 8.90 -16.99 -3.64
CA GLU A 26 8.81 -17.42 -5.02
C GLU A 26 7.34 -17.42 -5.46
N THR A 27 7.04 -16.70 -6.54
CA THR A 27 5.75 -16.79 -7.23
C THR A 27 5.97 -16.89 -8.74
N SER A 28 5.06 -17.58 -9.41
CA SER A 28 5.17 -17.92 -10.82
C SER A 28 3.84 -17.72 -11.52
N ARG A 29 3.85 -17.11 -12.71
CA ARG A 29 2.68 -16.99 -13.57
C ARG A 29 3.04 -17.40 -15.00
N SER A 30 2.09 -18.03 -15.68
CA SER A 30 2.25 -18.48 -17.05
C SER A 30 1.11 -17.99 -17.92
N TYR A 31 1.44 -17.42 -19.08
CA TYR A 31 0.51 -17.09 -20.14
C TYR A 31 0.63 -18.13 -21.26
N THR A 32 -0.50 -18.64 -21.76
CA THR A 32 -0.54 -19.51 -22.94
C THR A 32 -1.46 -18.93 -24.00
N SER A 33 -0.95 -18.73 -25.22
CA SER A 33 -1.67 -18.07 -26.31
C SER A 33 -3.00 -18.74 -26.73
N ASN A 34 -3.18 -20.04 -26.47
CA ASN A 34 -4.42 -20.77 -26.78
C ASN A 34 -5.53 -20.57 -25.72
N GLN A 35 -5.18 -20.04 -24.55
CA GLN A 35 -6.10 -19.66 -23.47
C GLN A 35 -6.49 -18.18 -23.55
N ASP A 36 -5.80 -17.38 -24.38
CA ASP A 36 -6.17 -15.99 -24.64
C ASP A 36 -7.45 -15.91 -25.51
N PRO A 37 -8.55 -15.36 -24.98
CA PRO A 37 -9.80 -15.21 -25.73
C PRO A 37 -9.65 -14.34 -26.99
N GLN A 38 -8.66 -13.46 -27.05
CA GLN A 38 -8.42 -12.57 -28.19
C GLN A 38 -7.70 -13.27 -29.37
N VAL A 39 -7.19 -14.49 -29.17
CA VAL A 39 -6.41 -15.25 -30.17
C VAL A 39 -7.23 -16.40 -30.82
N ARG A 40 -8.52 -16.55 -30.46
CA ARG A 40 -9.38 -17.65 -30.93
C ARG A 40 -10.22 -17.26 -32.16
N GLY A 41 -9.65 -17.35 -33.37
CA GLY A 41 -10.39 -17.30 -34.64
C GLY A 41 -9.89 -18.30 -35.70
N PRO A 42 -10.69 -18.72 -36.71
CA PRO A 42 -10.28 -19.66 -37.75
C PRO A 42 -9.51 -19.06 -38.95
N GLN A 43 -9.18 -17.76 -38.97
CA GLN A 43 -8.87 -17.04 -40.22
C GLN A 43 -7.58 -16.19 -40.27
N ASN A 44 -6.59 -16.28 -39.39
CA ASN A 44 -5.51 -15.27 -39.49
C ASN A 44 -4.30 -15.70 -40.31
N LEU A 45 -4.45 -15.44 -41.60
CA LEU A 45 -3.41 -14.84 -42.43
C LEU A 45 -3.58 -13.30 -42.31
N LEU A 46 -2.60 -12.52 -41.79
CA LEU A 46 -2.00 -11.29 -42.37
C LEU A 46 -1.93 -10.01 -41.48
N ARG A 47 -0.71 -9.42 -41.42
CA ARG A 47 -0.30 -7.98 -41.22
C ARG A 47 -0.04 -7.44 -39.78
N PRO A 48 0.72 -6.33 -39.62
CA PRO A 48 1.01 -5.75 -38.29
C PRO A 48 -0.23 -5.37 -37.46
N ASP A 49 -1.37 -5.17 -38.13
CA ASP A 49 -2.69 -4.84 -37.58
C ASP A 49 -3.62 -6.07 -37.46
N ASP A 50 -3.04 -7.29 -37.44
CA ASP A 50 -3.77 -8.57 -37.46
C ASP A 50 -4.34 -8.94 -36.07
N PRO A 51 -5.66 -9.15 -35.93
CA PRO A 51 -6.30 -9.37 -34.62
C PRO A 51 -6.03 -10.72 -33.92
N ASP A 52 -5.47 -11.75 -34.56
CA ASP A 52 -4.96 -12.98 -33.91
C ASP A 52 -3.47 -12.84 -33.51
N ARG A 53 -2.94 -11.61 -33.54
CA ARG A 53 -1.59 -11.30 -33.09
C ARG A 53 -1.50 -11.57 -31.59
N VAL A 54 -0.78 -12.65 -31.25
CA VAL A 54 -0.27 -12.85 -29.89
C VAL A 54 0.38 -11.53 -29.45
N PRO A 55 -0.01 -10.95 -28.30
CA PRO A 55 0.56 -9.69 -27.85
C PRO A 55 2.09 -9.78 -27.81
N PRO A 56 2.83 -8.69 -28.07
CA PRO A 56 4.28 -8.70 -27.96
C PRO A 56 4.72 -9.32 -26.63
N VAL A 57 5.82 -10.09 -26.64
CA VAL A 57 6.33 -10.76 -25.43
C VAL A 57 6.47 -9.79 -24.26
N ASP A 58 6.83 -8.53 -24.54
CA ASP A 58 6.93 -7.48 -23.53
C ASP A 58 5.59 -7.08 -22.90
N ALA A 59 4.49 -7.10 -23.67
CA ALA A 59 3.15 -6.82 -23.16
C ALA A 59 2.65 -7.99 -22.29
N ILE A 60 2.93 -9.22 -22.71
CA ILE A 60 2.65 -10.43 -21.92
C ILE A 60 3.45 -10.42 -20.63
N ALA A 61 4.76 -10.12 -20.72
CA ALA A 61 5.64 -10.02 -19.56
C ALA A 61 5.15 -8.95 -18.58
N ARG A 62 4.80 -7.74 -19.04
CA ARG A 62 4.23 -6.69 -18.19
C ARG A 62 2.96 -7.14 -17.46
N LYS A 63 2.02 -7.78 -18.16
CA LYS A 63 0.79 -8.32 -17.54
C LYS A 63 1.11 -9.34 -16.45
N LEU A 64 1.97 -10.31 -16.75
CA LEU A 64 2.38 -11.35 -15.78
C LEU A 64 3.14 -10.75 -14.60
N ILE A 65 3.93 -9.70 -14.85
CA ILE A 65 4.63 -8.94 -13.81
C ILE A 65 3.63 -8.24 -12.88
N ASP A 66 2.63 -7.55 -13.43
CA ASP A 66 1.62 -6.84 -12.66
C ASP A 66 0.75 -7.80 -11.81
N GLU A 67 0.41 -8.97 -12.35
CA GLU A 67 -0.31 -10.03 -11.62
C GLU A 67 0.51 -10.56 -10.43
N CYS A 68 1.78 -10.92 -10.67
CA CYS A 68 2.68 -11.35 -9.60
C CYS A 68 2.89 -10.27 -8.53
N LEU A 69 2.99 -9.00 -8.95
CA LEU A 69 3.09 -7.86 -8.02
C LEU A 69 1.80 -7.66 -7.22
N SER A 70 0.64 -7.83 -7.85
CA SER A 70 -0.66 -7.77 -7.16
C SER A 70 -0.79 -8.87 -6.11
N ASP A 71 -0.45 -10.13 -6.46
CA ASP A 71 -0.47 -11.26 -5.52
C ASP A 71 0.55 -11.09 -4.39
N PHE A 72 1.73 -10.55 -4.72
CA PHE A 72 2.73 -10.21 -3.73
C PHE A 72 2.23 -9.13 -2.77
N ILE A 73 1.67 -8.04 -3.31
CA ILE A 73 1.05 -6.96 -2.53
C ILE A 73 -0.02 -7.55 -1.63
N ALA A 74 -0.90 -8.41 -2.16
CA ALA A 74 -1.96 -9.11 -1.44
C ALA A 74 -1.41 -10.01 -0.32
N MET A 75 -0.25 -10.63 -0.50
CA MET A 75 0.35 -11.54 0.48
C MET A 75 1.15 -10.85 1.58
N ILE A 76 1.67 -9.65 1.32
CA ILE A 76 2.14 -8.73 2.37
C ILE A 76 0.98 -7.91 2.95
N HIS A 77 -0.20 -7.92 2.31
CA HIS A 77 -1.39 -7.16 2.69
C HIS A 77 -2.13 -7.62 3.96
N PRO A 78 -2.06 -8.87 4.45
CA PRO A 78 -2.77 -9.21 5.68
C PRO A 78 -2.01 -8.72 6.92
N TYR A 79 -0.81 -8.17 6.76
CA TYR A 79 -0.27 -7.30 7.79
C TYR A 79 -1.05 -5.98 7.69
N GLU A 80 -2.21 -5.94 8.35
CA GLU A 80 -2.58 -4.75 9.11
C GLU A 80 -1.34 -4.45 9.97
N VAL A 81 -0.41 -3.66 9.44
CA VAL A 81 0.61 -3.02 10.24
C VAL A 81 -0.14 -1.92 10.98
N THR A 82 -1.02 -2.32 11.91
CA THR A 82 -1.28 -1.55 13.10
C THR A 82 0.02 -1.58 13.88
N ALA A 83 1.01 -0.82 13.38
CA ALA A 83 2.07 -0.35 14.24
C ALA A 83 1.32 0.38 15.35
N LYS A 84 1.25 -0.23 16.54
CA LYS A 84 0.81 0.47 17.73
C LYS A 84 1.89 1.51 18.02
N VAL A 85 1.86 2.60 17.27
CA VAL A 85 2.78 3.71 17.43
C VAL A 85 2.41 4.34 18.77
N PRO A 86 3.31 4.32 19.77
CA PRO A 86 2.99 4.86 21.07
C PRO A 86 2.76 6.37 20.92
N LEU A 87 1.67 6.85 21.52
CA LEU A 87 1.42 8.28 21.63
C LEU A 87 2.49 8.89 22.53
N ARG A 88 3.00 10.05 22.11
CA ARG A 88 3.97 10.83 22.85
C ARG A 88 3.32 11.51 24.03
N TYR A 89 4.05 11.56 25.14
CA TYR A 89 3.58 12.25 26.32
C TYR A 89 3.63 13.76 26.10
N VAL A 90 2.46 14.41 26.20
CA VAL A 90 2.34 15.86 26.25
C VAL A 90 1.50 16.21 27.46
N GLY A 91 1.99 17.12 28.30
CA GLY A 91 1.25 17.57 29.49
C GLY A 91 0.00 18.38 29.12
N GLY A 92 -1.12 18.09 29.78
CA GLY A 92 -2.39 18.80 29.58
C GLY A 92 -3.62 17.92 29.81
N ALA A 93 -4.75 18.54 30.16
CA ALA A 93 -6.01 17.82 30.34
C ALA A 93 -6.52 17.23 29.02
N ASP A 94 -6.45 18.01 27.93
CA ASP A 94 -6.90 17.58 26.60
C ASP A 94 -6.04 16.46 26.04
N THR A 95 -4.72 16.55 26.18
CA THR A 95 -3.80 15.50 25.71
C THR A 95 -4.00 14.19 26.47
N ALA A 96 -4.20 14.26 27.79
CA ALA A 96 -4.53 13.09 28.60
C ALA A 96 -5.89 12.49 28.20
N ALA A 97 -6.89 13.31 27.90
CA ALA A 97 -8.18 12.86 27.39
C ALA A 97 -8.05 12.21 26.01
N GLY A 98 -7.26 12.81 25.11
CA GLY A 98 -6.94 12.25 23.80
C GLY A 98 -6.28 10.88 23.88
N CYS A 99 -5.28 10.71 24.74
CA CYS A 99 -4.62 9.43 24.98
C CYS A 99 -5.58 8.37 25.55
N ARG A 100 -6.48 8.76 26.48
CA ARG A 100 -7.50 7.84 27.02
C ARG A 100 -8.50 7.41 25.96
N ALA A 101 -8.97 8.32 25.11
CA ALA A 101 -9.88 8.02 24.02
C ALA A 101 -9.23 7.09 22.99
N ALA A 102 -7.98 7.37 22.61
CA ALA A 102 -7.22 6.52 21.67
C ALA A 102 -7.02 5.10 22.21
N LYS A 103 -6.73 4.95 23.51
CA LYS A 103 -6.64 3.63 24.17
C LYS A 103 -7.95 2.83 24.13
N LYS A 104 -9.09 3.51 24.07
CA LYS A 104 -10.43 2.90 23.95
C LYS A 104 -10.81 2.62 22.50
N GLY A 105 -9.97 2.96 21.52
CA GLY A 105 -10.28 2.87 20.09
C GLY A 105 -11.21 3.98 19.58
N ASP A 106 -11.58 4.96 20.43
CA ASP A 106 -12.36 6.12 20.01
C ASP A 106 -11.45 7.17 19.38
N TYR A 107 -11.04 6.88 18.14
CA TYR A 107 -10.13 7.74 17.39
C TYR A 107 -10.77 9.09 17.02
N ALA A 108 -12.10 9.15 16.89
CA ALA A 108 -12.80 10.38 16.61
C ALA A 108 -12.73 11.35 17.80
N ALA A 109 -13.01 10.87 19.01
CA ALA A 109 -12.86 11.68 20.22
C ALA A 109 -11.39 12.04 20.48
N ALA A 110 -10.47 11.09 20.29
CA ALA A 110 -9.04 11.34 20.46
C ALA A 110 -8.54 12.47 19.55
N ALA A 111 -8.96 12.46 18.27
CA ALA A 111 -8.60 13.51 17.32
C ALA A 111 -9.12 14.89 17.76
N ARG A 112 -10.36 14.98 18.28
CA ARG A 112 -10.93 16.25 18.78
C ARG A 112 -10.12 16.82 19.95
N PHE A 113 -9.73 15.96 20.89
CA PHE A 113 -8.91 16.39 22.02
C PHE A 113 -7.51 16.86 21.59
N PHE A 114 -6.86 16.15 20.66
CA PHE A 114 -5.57 16.60 20.13
C PHE A 114 -5.71 17.90 19.32
N GLN A 115 -6.77 18.07 18.54
CA GLN A 115 -7.04 19.34 17.85
C GLN A 115 -7.23 20.50 18.83
N SER A 116 -7.94 20.29 19.93
CA SER A 116 -8.07 21.31 20.98
C SER A 116 -6.72 21.63 21.64
N ALA A 117 -5.88 20.63 21.87
CA ALA A 117 -4.53 20.84 22.38
C ALA A 117 -3.65 21.62 21.39
N ILE A 118 -3.75 21.34 20.08
CA ILE A 118 -3.03 22.04 19.01
C ILE A 118 -3.46 23.51 18.94
N GLN A 119 -4.75 23.82 19.10
CA GLN A 119 -5.23 25.22 19.15
C GLN A 119 -4.53 26.04 20.25
N LYS A 120 -4.15 25.39 21.36
CA LYS A 120 -3.43 26.03 22.47
C LYS A 120 -1.92 26.10 22.24
N LYS A 121 -1.35 25.13 21.50
CA LYS A 121 0.08 25.00 21.22
C LYS A 121 0.30 24.57 19.76
N PRO A 122 0.11 25.48 18.79
CA PRO A 122 0.05 25.14 17.37
C PRO A 122 1.40 24.71 16.79
N SER A 123 2.52 25.02 17.45
CA SER A 123 3.87 24.66 17.04
C SER A 123 4.45 23.48 17.83
N HIS A 124 3.61 22.70 18.53
CA HIS A 124 4.08 21.57 19.33
C HIS A 124 4.11 20.28 18.48
N PRO A 125 5.29 19.78 18.07
CA PRO A 125 5.40 18.65 17.14
C PRO A 125 4.72 17.39 17.67
N ASP A 126 4.87 17.07 18.96
CA ASP A 126 4.26 15.85 19.53
C ASP A 126 2.73 15.83 19.48
N LEU A 127 2.07 17.01 19.46
CA LEU A 127 0.62 17.07 19.31
C LEU A 127 0.20 16.72 17.89
N HIS A 128 0.92 17.22 16.89
CA HIS A 128 0.74 16.84 15.49
C HIS A 128 1.05 15.35 15.29
N PHE A 129 2.12 14.84 15.90
CA PHE A 129 2.47 13.42 15.84
C PHE A 129 1.35 12.54 16.41
N ASN A 130 0.83 12.89 17.59
CA ASN A 130 -0.27 12.15 18.21
C ASN A 130 -1.56 12.21 17.38
N LEU A 131 -1.87 13.36 16.79
CA LEU A 131 -3.01 13.48 15.88
C LEU A 131 -2.80 12.63 14.62
N ALA A 132 -1.59 12.61 14.05
CA ALA A 132 -1.24 11.79 12.89
C ALA A 132 -1.48 10.30 13.17
N VAL A 133 -0.96 9.79 14.29
CA VAL A 133 -1.13 8.39 14.72
C VAL A 133 -2.60 8.03 14.88
N VAL A 134 -3.40 8.90 15.51
CA VAL A 134 -4.84 8.65 15.69
C VAL A 134 -5.59 8.68 14.35
N ARG A 135 -5.23 9.60 13.45
CA ARG A 135 -5.85 9.67 12.11
C ARG A 135 -5.49 8.46 11.25
N GLU A 136 -4.25 7.97 11.36
CA GLU A 136 -3.80 6.75 10.72
C GLU A 136 -4.60 5.55 11.23
N ALA A 137 -4.74 5.40 12.56
CA ALA A 137 -5.50 4.33 13.17
C ALA A 137 -7.00 4.38 12.82
N ALA A 138 -7.54 5.57 12.53
CA ALA A 138 -8.90 5.75 12.02
C ALA A 138 -9.04 5.47 10.51
N GLY A 139 -7.97 5.05 9.81
CA GLY A 139 -7.95 4.84 8.37
C GLY A 139 -8.01 6.11 7.53
N ASN A 140 -7.90 7.29 8.16
CA ASN A 140 -7.92 8.58 7.48
C ASN A 140 -6.49 8.97 7.07
N LEU A 141 -5.96 8.23 6.10
CA LEU A 141 -4.56 8.28 5.69
C LEU A 141 -4.14 9.66 5.16
N ALA A 142 -5.02 10.35 4.43
CA ALA A 142 -4.74 11.70 3.92
C ALA A 142 -4.57 12.72 5.06
N ALA A 143 -5.45 12.67 6.07
CA ALA A 143 -5.33 13.54 7.23
C ALA A 143 -4.11 13.20 8.09
N ALA A 144 -3.72 11.92 8.17
CA ALA A 144 -2.52 11.50 8.88
C ALA A 144 -1.24 12.01 8.19
N GLU A 145 -1.19 11.90 6.85
CA GLU A 145 -0.09 12.40 6.01
C GLU A 145 0.19 13.88 6.28
N GLU A 146 -0.86 14.70 6.32
CA GLU A 146 -0.76 16.13 6.61
C GLU A 146 -0.14 16.40 7.98
N GLN A 147 -0.58 15.68 9.01
CA GLN A 147 -0.05 15.88 10.35
C GLN A 147 1.39 15.40 10.50
N TYR A 148 1.79 14.31 9.83
CA TYR A 148 3.19 13.90 9.80
C TYR A 148 4.08 14.92 9.10
N ARG A 149 3.61 15.58 8.03
CA ARG A 149 4.32 16.71 7.40
C ARG A 149 4.52 17.86 8.37
N GLN A 150 3.48 18.25 9.12
CA GLN A 150 3.58 19.31 10.13
C GLN A 150 4.64 18.98 11.19
N VAL A 151 4.76 17.72 11.62
CA VAL A 151 5.85 17.30 12.54
C VAL A 151 7.22 17.54 11.89
N LEU A 152 7.40 17.15 10.63
CA LEU A 152 8.67 17.27 9.92
C LEU A 152 9.01 18.71 9.51
N GLU A 153 8.02 19.57 9.31
CA GLU A 153 8.21 21.02 9.12
C GLU A 153 8.76 21.67 10.39
N LEU A 154 8.21 21.30 11.55
CA LEU A 154 8.68 21.79 12.84
C LEU A 154 10.03 21.16 13.22
N HIS A 155 10.15 19.84 13.02
CA HIS A 155 11.25 19.00 13.47
C HIS A 155 11.71 18.05 12.34
N PRO A 156 12.56 18.51 11.41
CA PRO A 156 12.95 17.74 10.21
C PRO A 156 13.68 16.42 10.48
N SER A 157 14.30 16.27 11.65
CA SER A 157 15.04 15.07 12.06
C SER A 157 14.18 14.05 12.83
N ASP A 158 12.87 14.24 12.90
CA ASP A 158 11.95 13.34 13.60
C ASP A 158 11.77 12.01 12.83
N GLU A 159 12.65 11.05 13.13
CA GLU A 159 12.66 9.74 12.49
C GLU A 159 11.32 8.99 12.59
N PRO A 160 10.65 8.94 13.77
CA PRO A 160 9.32 8.32 13.86
C PRO A 160 8.28 8.97 12.94
N ALA A 161 8.30 10.30 12.77
CA ALA A 161 7.39 11.00 11.88
C ALA A 161 7.69 10.71 10.41
N ARG A 162 8.97 10.62 10.02
CA ARG A 162 9.38 10.20 8.67
C ARG A 162 8.88 8.81 8.33
N LEU A 163 9.11 7.85 9.23
CA LEU A 163 8.61 6.48 9.07
C LEU A 163 7.07 6.42 9.05
N GLY A 164 6.41 7.29 9.82
CA GLY A 164 4.96 7.47 9.79
C GLY A 164 4.47 7.95 8.42
N LEU A 165 5.09 9.01 7.88
CA LEU A 165 4.76 9.59 6.58
C LEU A 165 4.92 8.58 5.44
N ASP A 166 6.03 7.84 5.43
CA ASP A 166 6.29 6.81 4.42
C ASP A 166 5.23 5.71 4.46
N ARG A 167 4.87 5.26 5.67
CA ARG A 167 3.85 4.23 5.87
C ARG A 167 2.48 4.70 5.39
N VAL A 168 2.01 5.89 5.79
CA VAL A 168 0.68 6.38 5.37
C VAL A 168 0.62 6.70 3.88
N THR A 169 1.71 7.20 3.29
CA THR A 169 1.79 7.46 1.84
C THR A 169 1.68 6.15 1.05
N ARG A 170 2.37 5.09 1.51
CA ARG A 170 2.28 3.76 0.90
C ARG A 170 0.87 3.19 1.01
N LEU A 171 0.27 3.24 2.20
CA LEU A 171 -1.10 2.74 2.42
C LEU A 171 -2.13 3.48 1.57
N ARG A 172 -2.00 4.81 1.44
CA ARG A 172 -2.92 5.62 0.62
C ARG A 172 -2.84 5.23 -0.84
N ARG A 173 -1.62 5.12 -1.38
CA ARG A 173 -1.40 4.66 -2.77
C ARG A 173 -2.01 3.28 -2.99
N MET A 174 -1.81 2.33 -2.08
CA MET A 174 -2.40 0.99 -2.19
C MET A 174 -3.94 1.05 -2.27
N LYS A 175 -4.57 1.83 -1.39
CA LYS A 175 -6.03 2.02 -1.41
C LYS A 175 -6.54 2.65 -2.70
N GLU A 176 -5.76 3.56 -3.30
CA GLU A 176 -6.07 4.13 -4.61
C GLU A 176 -5.89 3.11 -5.76
N TYR A 177 -4.92 2.21 -5.66
CA TYR A 177 -4.74 1.11 -6.62
C TYR A 177 -5.86 0.08 -6.52
N GLU A 178 -6.28 -0.30 -5.31
CA GLU A 178 -7.44 -1.18 -5.08
C GLU A 178 -8.73 -0.66 -5.72
N GLN A 179 -8.97 0.65 -5.66
CA GLN A 179 -10.14 1.26 -6.29
C GLN A 179 -10.08 1.26 -7.82
N LYS A 180 -8.87 1.18 -8.38
CA LYS A 180 -8.64 1.14 -9.84
C LYS A 180 -8.55 -0.29 -10.37
N LEU A 181 -8.37 -1.27 -9.50
CA LEU A 181 -8.38 -2.68 -9.88
C LEU A 181 -9.79 -3.02 -10.39
N PRO A 182 -9.91 -3.67 -11.57
CA PRO A 182 -11.20 -4.21 -12.00
C PRO A 182 -11.73 -5.16 -10.91
N PRO A 183 -13.06 -5.22 -10.70
CA PRO A 183 -13.66 -6.09 -9.70
C PRO A 183 -13.08 -7.50 -9.89
N SER A 184 -12.53 -8.05 -8.80
CA SER A 184 -11.85 -9.34 -8.78
C SER A 184 -12.61 -10.36 -9.62
N PHE A 185 -11.97 -10.88 -10.68
CA PHE A 185 -12.49 -12.07 -11.33
C PHE A 185 -12.60 -13.16 -10.26
N PRO A 186 -13.76 -13.81 -10.09
CA PRO A 186 -13.90 -14.87 -9.11
C PRO A 186 -12.87 -15.96 -9.43
N VAL A 187 -11.98 -16.20 -8.48
CA VAL A 187 -11.10 -17.36 -8.48
C VAL A 187 -12.01 -18.58 -8.30
N LYS A 188 -12.11 -19.41 -9.34
CA LYS A 188 -12.64 -20.77 -9.20
C LYS A 188 -11.52 -21.71 -8.80
#